data_AF-A0A0D0GQ28-F1
#
_entry.id   AF-A0A0D0GQ28-F1
#
_cell.length_a   1.000
_cell.length_b   1.000
_cell.length_c   1.000
_cell.angle_alpha   90.00
_cell.angle_beta   90.00
_cell.angle_gamma   90.00
#
_symmetry.space_group_name_H-M   'P 1'
#
loop_
_entity.id
_entity.type
_entity.pdbx_description
1 polymer ?
#
loop_
_entity_poly.entity_id
_entity_poly.type
_entity_poly.pdbx_seq_one_letter_code
_entity_poly.pdbx_strand_id
1 'polypeptide(L)'
;MFSCKKSDKPAIIDPVAQPTFSYTGKMEVSEFKVYKGGPGGGTEVSKDYTPESLWNDRVKNFTPPDHLIFKSKDTLSLLPNKVESDIIRYKLNGDTLLCHNRYADFWEVYGVKSKKCLSYKMTFYIFNRSNTPYTSFALGTEHGITLFKNVFISGRANFESLAQMTNTSDLMGWYNVNFIYESKDDI
;
A
#
# COMPACT_ATOMS: atom_id res chain seq x y z
N MET A 1 -56.21 -37.96 -14.69
CA MET A 1 -55.76 -36.57 -14.46
C MET A 1 -54.29 -36.59 -14.14
N PHE A 2 -53.44 -36.11 -15.05
CA PHE A 2 -52.02 -35.86 -14.80
C PHE A 2 -51.84 -34.38 -14.46
N SER A 3 -51.07 -34.06 -13.41
CA SER A 3 -50.11 -32.96 -13.46
C SER A 3 -49.19 -32.99 -12.22
N CYS A 4 -47.91 -33.17 -12.47
CA CYS A 4 -46.84 -33.18 -11.48
C CYS A 4 -46.67 -31.78 -10.84
N LYS A 5 -46.53 -31.74 -9.52
CA LYS A 5 -46.05 -30.56 -8.79
C LYS A 5 -44.68 -30.16 -9.35
N LYS A 6 -44.54 -28.95 -9.88
CA LYS A 6 -43.22 -28.33 -10.08
C LYS A 6 -42.59 -28.16 -8.70
N SER A 7 -41.45 -28.80 -8.46
CA SER A 7 -40.58 -28.38 -7.38
C SER A 7 -39.91 -27.10 -7.83
N ASP A 8 -40.22 -25.99 -7.15
CA ASP A 8 -39.41 -24.79 -7.25
C ASP A 8 -38.07 -25.09 -6.56
N LYS A 9 -37.11 -25.60 -7.33
CA LYS A 9 -35.72 -25.55 -6.90
C LYS A 9 -35.35 -24.07 -6.80
N PRO A 10 -34.80 -23.60 -5.67
CA PRO A 10 -34.26 -22.25 -5.59
C PRO A 10 -33.25 -22.10 -6.73
N ALA A 11 -33.36 -21.00 -7.48
CA ALA A 11 -32.36 -20.65 -8.47
C ALA A 11 -30.99 -20.67 -7.78
N ILE A 12 -30.10 -21.54 -8.25
CA ILE A 12 -28.69 -21.45 -7.90
C ILE A 12 -28.26 -20.12 -8.50
N ILE A 13 -28.10 -19.10 -7.67
CA ILE A 13 -27.44 -17.86 -8.06
C ILE A 13 -26.00 -18.28 -8.30
N ASP A 14 -25.60 -18.37 -9.57
CA ASP A 14 -24.19 -18.57 -9.89
C ASP A 14 -23.40 -17.49 -9.14
N PRO A 15 -22.36 -17.86 -8.37
CA PRO A 15 -21.56 -16.87 -7.67
C PRO A 15 -21.01 -15.91 -8.73
N VAL A 16 -21.36 -14.63 -8.60
CA VAL A 16 -20.85 -13.56 -9.48
C VAL A 16 -19.33 -13.70 -9.48
N ALA A 17 -18.76 -13.95 -10.66
CA ALA A 17 -17.31 -14.11 -10.81
C ALA A 17 -16.61 -12.87 -10.22
N GLN A 18 -15.78 -13.09 -9.20
CA GLN A 18 -15.05 -12.03 -8.52
C GLN A 18 -13.75 -11.78 -9.27
N PRO A 19 -13.54 -10.58 -9.87
CA PRO A 19 -12.30 -10.28 -10.57
C PRO A 19 -11.10 -10.54 -9.67
N THR A 20 -10.25 -11.47 -10.09
CA THR A 20 -9.06 -11.87 -9.33
C THR A 20 -7.81 -11.51 -10.11
N PHE A 21 -6.88 -10.86 -9.41
CA PHE A 21 -5.59 -10.43 -9.95
C PHE A 21 -4.50 -11.19 -9.20
N SER A 22 -3.60 -11.85 -9.92
CA SER A 22 -2.52 -12.65 -9.34
C SER A 22 -1.18 -11.96 -9.54
N TYR A 23 -0.33 -11.99 -8.52
CA TYR A 23 0.97 -11.36 -8.54
C TYR A 23 1.84 -12.02 -9.61
N THR A 24 2.46 -11.21 -10.47
CA THR A 24 3.26 -11.69 -11.59
C THR A 24 4.71 -11.99 -11.22
N GLY A 25 5.12 -11.71 -9.97
CA GLY A 25 6.52 -11.71 -9.56
C GLY A 25 7.28 -10.43 -9.93
N LYS A 26 6.63 -9.48 -10.62
CA LYS A 26 7.26 -8.21 -11.03
C LYS A 26 7.01 -7.10 -10.02
N MET A 27 8.10 -6.47 -9.60
CA MET A 27 8.11 -5.26 -8.77
C MET A 27 8.80 -4.14 -9.54
N GLU A 28 8.19 -2.96 -9.53
CA GLU A 28 8.74 -1.74 -10.15
C GLU A 28 8.93 -0.66 -9.10
N VAL A 29 10.07 0.03 -9.15
CA VAL A 29 10.32 1.18 -8.29
C VAL A 29 9.63 2.40 -8.86
N SER A 30 8.82 3.06 -8.04
CA SER A 30 8.18 4.33 -8.42
C SER A 30 8.88 5.54 -7.82
N GLU A 31 9.40 5.43 -6.59
CA GLU A 31 10.14 6.51 -5.95
C GLU A 31 11.06 5.96 -4.85
N PHE A 32 12.24 6.56 -4.71
CA PHE A 32 13.12 6.36 -3.57
C PHE A 32 13.65 7.70 -3.10
N LYS A 33 13.39 8.03 -1.84
CA LYS A 33 13.77 9.32 -1.25
C LYS A 33 14.34 9.11 0.14
N VAL A 34 15.40 9.84 0.45
CA VAL A 34 16.03 9.87 1.76
C VAL A 34 16.42 11.29 2.11
N TYR A 35 16.12 11.70 3.34
CA TYR A 35 16.47 12.97 3.92
C TYR A 35 17.24 12.73 5.21
N LYS A 36 18.31 13.48 5.41
CA LYS A 36 19.14 13.44 6.62
C LYS A 36 19.20 14.82 7.26
N GLY A 37 19.10 14.86 8.58
CA GLY A 37 19.15 16.13 9.31
C GLY A 37 20.55 16.69 9.47
N GLY A 38 20.58 17.96 9.85
CA GLY A 38 21.80 18.71 10.12
C GLY A 38 21.48 20.14 10.57
N PRO A 39 22.48 20.96 10.90
CA PRO A 39 22.25 22.28 11.50
C PRO A 39 21.33 23.23 10.71
N GLY A 40 21.24 23.06 9.39
CA GLY A 40 20.35 23.82 8.49
C GLY A 40 18.99 23.17 8.20
N GLY A 41 18.66 22.08 8.89
CA GLY A 41 17.51 21.23 8.58
C GLY A 41 17.88 20.05 7.67
N GLY A 42 16.84 19.35 7.24
CA GLY A 42 16.93 18.13 6.44
C GLY A 42 17.29 18.40 4.99
N THR A 43 18.27 17.65 4.48
CA THR A 43 18.68 17.68 3.08
C THR A 43 18.47 16.33 2.42
N GLU A 44 18.14 16.34 1.13
CA GLU A 44 17.97 15.09 0.38
C GLU A 44 19.34 14.44 0.16
N VAL A 45 19.46 13.16 0.54
CA VAL A 45 20.67 12.33 0.45
C VAL A 45 20.37 10.98 -0.22
N SER A 46 19.30 10.88 -1.01
CA SER A 46 18.84 9.63 -1.64
C SER A 46 19.93 8.87 -2.40
N LYS A 47 20.90 9.59 -2.98
CA LYS A 47 22.01 9.01 -3.77
C LYS A 47 23.04 8.27 -2.91
N ASP A 48 23.07 8.52 -1.61
CA ASP A 48 24.04 7.94 -0.68
C ASP A 48 23.55 6.62 -0.07
N TYR A 49 22.34 6.19 -0.43
CA TYR A 49 21.67 5.03 0.13
C TYR A 49 21.17 4.09 -0.97
N THR A 50 20.98 2.83 -0.60
CA THR A 50 20.15 1.89 -1.37
C THR A 50 18.97 1.47 -0.47
N PRO A 51 17.87 0.94 -1.03
CA PRO A 51 16.81 0.38 -0.21
C PRO A 51 17.33 -0.69 0.78
N GLU A 52 18.27 -1.52 0.36
CA GLU A 52 18.88 -2.55 1.20
C GLU A 52 19.70 -1.96 2.34
N SER A 53 20.37 -0.81 2.16
CA SER A 53 21.13 -0.19 3.24
C SER A 53 20.24 0.45 4.33
N LEU A 54 18.97 0.75 4.02
CA LEU A 54 18.01 1.32 4.96
C LEU A 54 17.10 0.29 5.60
N TRP A 55 16.62 -0.69 4.81
CA TRP A 55 15.61 -1.65 5.25
C TRP A 55 16.18 -3.07 5.38
N ASN A 56 17.47 -3.28 5.10
CA ASN A 56 18.14 -4.59 5.13
C ASN A 56 17.33 -5.63 4.32
N ASP A 57 17.27 -6.85 4.83
CA ASP A 57 16.53 -7.96 4.23
C ASP A 57 15.01 -7.75 4.21
N ARG A 58 14.45 -6.70 4.84
CA ARG A 58 13.00 -6.47 4.80
C ARG A 58 12.50 -6.26 3.37
N VAL A 59 13.23 -5.51 2.54
CA VAL A 59 12.83 -5.30 1.14
C VAL A 59 13.01 -6.60 0.34
N LYS A 60 14.13 -7.29 0.55
CA LYS A 60 14.47 -8.53 -0.15
C LYS A 60 13.52 -9.68 0.15
N ASN A 61 13.08 -9.81 1.41
CA ASN A 61 12.23 -10.89 1.89
C ASN A 61 10.75 -10.48 1.94
N PHE A 62 10.39 -9.28 1.45
CA PHE A 62 8.99 -8.87 1.42
C PHE A 62 8.22 -9.70 0.40
N THR A 63 7.12 -10.31 0.84
CA THR A 63 6.16 -10.98 -0.04
C THR A 63 4.89 -10.14 -0.09
N PRO A 64 4.55 -9.54 -1.25
CA PRO A 64 3.26 -8.88 -1.40
C PRO A 64 2.12 -9.91 -1.37
N PRO A 65 0.84 -9.50 -1.26
CA PRO A 65 -0.27 -10.43 -1.44
C PRO A 65 -0.14 -11.17 -2.79
N ASP A 66 -0.26 -12.50 -2.84
CA ASP A 66 -0.26 -13.23 -4.12
C ASP A 66 -1.52 -12.94 -4.95
N HIS A 67 -2.65 -12.62 -4.31
CA HIS A 67 -3.92 -12.34 -4.98
C HIS A 67 -4.63 -11.12 -4.40
N LEU A 68 -5.24 -10.35 -5.31
CA LEU A 68 -6.12 -9.23 -5.03
C LEU A 68 -7.50 -9.56 -5.62
N ILE A 69 -8.51 -9.71 -4.76
CA ILE A 69 -9.85 -10.15 -5.15
C ILE A 69 -10.86 -9.05 -4.86
N PHE A 70 -11.53 -8.57 -5.92
CA PHE A 70 -12.61 -7.60 -5.83
C PHE A 70 -13.91 -8.33 -5.45
N LYS A 71 -14.15 -8.47 -4.14
CA LYS A 71 -15.23 -9.28 -3.56
C LYS A 71 -16.63 -8.72 -3.83
N SER A 72 -16.73 -7.39 -3.88
CA SER A 72 -17.94 -6.62 -4.18
C SER A 72 -17.55 -5.32 -4.90
N LYS A 73 -18.52 -4.44 -5.14
CA LYS A 73 -18.30 -3.10 -5.72
C LYS A 73 -17.38 -2.18 -4.90
N ASP A 74 -17.17 -2.47 -3.63
CA ASP A 74 -16.47 -1.60 -2.67
C ASP A 74 -15.53 -2.35 -1.72
N THR A 75 -15.37 -3.66 -1.92
CA THR A 75 -14.60 -4.53 -1.02
C THR A 75 -13.48 -5.26 -1.77
N LEU A 76 -12.24 -5.04 -1.34
CA LEU A 76 -11.02 -5.67 -1.86
C LEU A 76 -10.44 -6.60 -0.80
N SER A 77 -10.11 -7.84 -1.19
CA SER A 77 -9.46 -8.84 -0.34
C SER A 77 -8.03 -9.05 -0.79
N LEU A 78 -7.09 -9.08 0.16
CA LEU A 78 -5.68 -9.40 -0.06
C LEU A 78 -5.41 -10.85 0.40
N LEU A 79 -4.90 -11.74 -0.46
CA LEU A 79 -4.48 -13.10 -0.11
C LEU A 79 -3.05 -13.35 -0.59
N PRO A 80 -2.29 -14.31 -0.03
CA PRO A 80 -2.55 -15.08 1.16
C PRO A 80 -1.79 -14.46 2.34
N ASN A 81 -2.51 -13.93 3.32
CA ASN A 81 -1.99 -13.85 4.68
C ASN A 81 -3.10 -14.23 5.66
N LYS A 82 -3.34 -15.56 5.72
CA LYS A 82 -3.97 -16.42 6.75
C LYS A 82 -5.10 -15.94 7.67
N VAL A 83 -5.62 -14.73 7.53
CA VAL A 83 -6.68 -14.21 8.38
C VAL A 83 -7.68 -13.51 7.48
N GLU A 84 -8.97 -13.80 7.64
CA GLU A 84 -10.09 -13.13 6.96
C GLU A 84 -10.16 -11.59 7.24
N SER A 85 -9.11 -11.01 7.83
CA SER A 85 -9.06 -9.63 8.35
C SER A 85 -8.55 -8.57 7.38
N ASP A 86 -7.95 -8.91 6.23
CA ASP A 86 -7.46 -7.90 5.27
C ASP A 86 -8.45 -7.64 4.12
N ILE A 87 -9.67 -7.35 4.56
CA ILE A 87 -10.71 -6.74 3.74
C ILE A 87 -10.55 -5.22 3.83
N ILE A 88 -10.42 -4.58 2.68
CA ILE A 88 -10.23 -3.12 2.56
C ILE A 88 -11.39 -2.55 1.75
N ARG A 89 -11.92 -1.40 2.21
CA ARG A 89 -12.89 -0.64 1.41
C ARG A 89 -12.17 0.06 0.28
N TYR A 90 -12.68 -0.08 -0.94
CA TYR A 90 -12.11 0.56 -2.13
C TYR A 90 -13.16 1.31 -2.94
N LYS A 91 -12.70 2.22 -3.80
CA LYS A 91 -13.46 2.78 -4.92
C LYS A 91 -12.52 3.02 -6.10
N LEU A 92 -13.09 3.05 -7.30
CA LEU A 92 -12.35 3.41 -8.51
C LEU A 92 -12.70 4.85 -8.91
N ASN A 93 -11.68 5.63 -9.29
CA ASN A 93 -11.83 6.91 -9.96
C ASN A 93 -11.13 6.82 -11.33
N GLY A 94 -11.90 6.52 -12.37
CA GLY A 94 -11.34 5.98 -13.62
C GLY A 94 -10.56 4.70 -13.33
N ASP A 95 -9.31 4.65 -13.78
CA ASP A 95 -8.42 3.52 -13.51
C ASP A 95 -7.73 3.60 -12.14
N THR A 96 -7.89 4.69 -11.38
CA THR A 96 -7.21 4.83 -10.08
C THR A 96 -7.92 4.03 -9.01
N LEU A 97 -7.20 3.10 -8.38
CA LEU A 97 -7.65 2.37 -7.19
C LEU A 97 -7.41 3.23 -5.95
N LEU A 98 -8.52 3.64 -5.31
CA LEU A 98 -8.50 4.31 -4.04
C LEU A 98 -8.96 3.35 -2.94
N CYS A 99 -8.20 3.25 -1.86
CA CYS A 99 -8.58 2.49 -0.67
C CYS A 99 -8.77 3.41 0.53
N HIS A 100 -9.70 3.04 1.41
CA HIS A 100 -9.92 3.78 2.65
C HIS A 100 -8.86 3.40 3.67
N ASN A 101 -8.19 4.41 4.24
CA ASN A 101 -7.12 4.18 5.20
C ASN A 101 -7.68 3.53 6.48
N ARG A 102 -7.02 2.48 6.97
CA ARG A 102 -7.48 1.71 8.14
C ARG A 102 -7.39 2.50 9.47
N TYR A 103 -6.54 3.53 9.52
CA TYR A 103 -6.21 4.26 10.75
C TYR A 103 -6.76 5.70 10.78
N ALA A 104 -7.27 6.21 9.66
CA ALA A 104 -7.77 7.57 9.54
C ALA A 104 -8.78 7.69 8.40
N ASP A 105 -9.71 8.64 8.52
CA ASP A 105 -10.85 8.76 7.60
C ASP A 105 -10.49 9.52 6.31
N PHE A 106 -9.73 8.87 5.43
CA PHE A 106 -9.43 9.40 4.09
C PHE A 106 -9.19 8.31 3.05
N TRP A 107 -9.19 8.70 1.78
CA TRP A 107 -8.97 7.81 0.64
C TRP A 107 -7.56 7.99 0.08
N GLU A 108 -6.84 6.88 -0.09
CA GLU A 108 -5.45 6.83 -0.54
C GLU A 108 -5.32 6.12 -1.87
N VAL A 109 -4.34 6.53 -2.67
CA VAL A 109 -4.03 5.86 -3.94
C VAL A 109 -3.29 4.56 -3.66
N TYR A 110 -3.93 3.44 -3.95
CA TYR A 110 -3.38 2.09 -3.78
C TYR A 110 -2.98 1.46 -5.11
N GLY A 111 -3.29 2.09 -6.24
CA GLY A 111 -2.87 1.53 -7.51
C GLY A 111 -3.58 2.10 -8.72
N VAL A 112 -3.29 1.49 -9.86
CA VAL A 112 -4.00 1.70 -11.12
C VAL A 112 -4.47 0.34 -11.64
N LYS A 113 -5.76 0.23 -11.91
CA LYS A 113 -6.45 -0.98 -12.33
C LYS A 113 -6.96 -0.80 -13.76
N SER A 114 -6.60 -1.71 -14.64
CA SER A 114 -7.28 -1.92 -15.92
C SER A 114 -8.12 -3.21 -15.89
N LYS A 115 -8.60 -3.66 -17.05
CA LYS A 115 -9.32 -4.94 -17.15
C LYS A 115 -8.42 -6.12 -16.78
N LYS A 116 -7.20 -6.17 -17.32
CA LYS A 116 -6.29 -7.33 -17.21
C LYS A 116 -5.08 -7.10 -16.32
N CYS A 117 -4.77 -5.86 -15.96
CA CYS A 117 -3.59 -5.54 -15.14
C CYS A 117 -3.98 -4.67 -13.93
N LEU A 118 -3.30 -4.89 -12.82
CA LEU A 118 -3.36 -4.05 -11.63
C LEU A 118 -1.94 -3.75 -11.16
N SER A 119 -1.57 -2.48 -11.17
CA SER A 119 -0.38 -1.96 -10.52
C SER A 119 -0.74 -1.59 -9.08
N TYR A 120 -0.35 -2.41 -8.11
CA TYR A 120 -0.67 -2.24 -6.70
C TYR A 120 0.50 -1.59 -5.95
N LYS A 121 0.23 -0.52 -5.21
CA LYS A 121 1.23 0.34 -4.59
C LYS A 121 1.45 -0.02 -3.14
N MET A 122 2.72 -0.09 -2.73
CA MET A 122 3.13 -0.20 -1.34
C MET A 122 4.34 0.66 -1.08
N THR A 123 4.52 1.05 0.19
CA THR A 123 5.64 1.87 0.61
C THR A 123 6.40 1.22 1.75
N PHE A 124 7.72 1.18 1.66
CA PHE A 124 8.61 0.98 2.80
C PHE A 124 9.03 2.33 3.32
N TYR A 125 8.98 2.53 4.64
CA TYR A 125 9.35 3.79 5.26
C TYR A 125 10.32 3.58 6.41
N ILE A 126 11.15 4.59 6.64
CA ILE A 126 11.98 4.74 7.82
C ILE A 126 11.88 6.19 8.29
N PHE A 127 11.75 6.37 9.59
CA PHE A 127 11.78 7.67 10.23
C PHE A 127 12.53 7.53 11.56
N ASN A 128 13.49 8.41 11.78
CA ASN A 128 14.25 8.56 13.00
C ASN A 128 14.33 10.04 13.35
N ARG A 129 13.79 10.41 14.50
CA ARG A 129 13.92 11.74 15.10
C ARG A 129 14.64 11.63 16.42
N SER A 130 15.72 12.39 16.54
CA SER A 130 16.65 12.39 17.66
C SER A 130 16.69 13.73 18.40
N ASN A 131 15.66 14.56 18.23
CA ASN A 131 15.57 15.91 18.79
C ASN A 131 14.67 15.96 20.03
N THR A 132 15.16 16.50 21.15
CA THR A 132 14.32 16.73 22.34
C THR A 132 13.17 17.73 22.03
N PRO A 133 11.99 17.57 22.66
CA PRO A 133 11.63 16.52 23.63
C PRO A 133 11.18 15.19 22.99
N TYR A 134 11.19 15.07 21.66
CA TYR A 134 10.60 13.95 20.93
C TYR A 134 11.67 13.04 20.30
N THR A 135 11.95 11.92 20.95
CA THR A 135 12.69 10.83 20.32
C THR A 135 11.70 9.80 19.77
N SER A 136 11.86 9.42 18.50
CA SER A 136 10.95 8.48 17.86
C SER A 136 11.59 7.80 16.68
N PHE A 137 11.35 6.50 16.57
CA PHE A 137 11.83 5.66 15.48
C PHE A 137 10.68 4.82 14.94
N ALA A 138 10.52 4.79 13.62
CA ALA A 138 9.56 3.96 12.94
C ALA A 138 10.20 3.37 11.68
N LEU A 139 10.06 2.06 11.51
CA LEU A 139 10.52 1.31 10.34
C LEU A 139 9.41 0.35 9.96
N GLY A 140 8.89 0.46 8.75
CA GLY A 140 7.71 -0.30 8.38
C GLY A 140 7.45 -0.38 6.90
N THR A 141 6.32 -1.02 6.60
CA THR A 141 5.77 -1.15 5.25
C THR A 141 4.27 -0.90 5.35
N GLU A 142 3.70 -0.18 4.39
CA GLU A 142 2.27 0.11 4.33
C GLU A 142 1.72 -0.04 2.90
N HIS A 143 0.41 -0.22 2.79
CA HIS A 143 -0.28 -0.18 1.49
C HIS A 143 -0.46 1.27 1.03
N GLY A 144 -0.48 1.47 -0.28
CA GLY A 144 -0.53 2.80 -0.87
C GLY A 144 0.83 3.46 -0.98
N ILE A 145 0.81 4.76 -1.30
CA ILE A 145 2.01 5.58 -1.49
C ILE A 145 2.21 6.57 -0.35
N THR A 146 3.43 6.60 0.16
CA THR A 146 3.89 7.73 0.94
C THR A 146 4.38 8.83 -0.03
N LEU A 147 3.89 10.05 0.17
CA LEU A 147 4.36 11.24 -0.55
C LEU A 147 5.08 12.17 0.44
N PHE A 148 5.88 13.10 -0.07
CA PHE A 148 6.54 14.13 0.76
C PHE A 148 5.56 14.83 1.72
N LYS A 149 4.38 15.22 1.24
CA LYS A 149 3.34 15.85 2.07
C LYS A 149 2.73 14.92 3.13
N ASN A 150 2.84 13.61 2.97
CA ASN A 150 2.27 12.60 3.88
C ASN A 150 3.23 12.28 5.03
N VAL A 151 4.54 12.49 4.86
CA VAL A 151 5.53 12.25 5.93
C VAL A 151 5.63 13.40 6.92
N PHE A 152 5.41 14.63 6.45
CA PHE A 152 5.44 15.84 7.27
C PHE A 152 4.04 16.22 7.74
N ILE A 153 3.66 15.75 8.93
CA ILE A 153 2.33 15.97 9.51
C ILE A 153 2.48 16.70 10.85
N SER A 154 1.82 17.85 10.98
CA SER A 154 1.80 18.63 12.21
C SER A 154 1.18 17.86 13.38
N GLY A 155 1.73 18.03 14.59
CA GLY A 155 1.20 17.43 15.82
C GLY A 155 1.41 15.93 15.99
N ARG A 156 2.23 15.28 15.15
CA ARG A 156 2.68 13.88 15.37
C ARG A 156 4.13 13.84 15.86
N ALA A 157 4.57 12.67 16.33
CA ALA A 157 5.97 12.42 16.71
C ALA A 157 6.97 12.64 15.55
N ASN A 158 6.47 12.71 14.31
CA ASN A 158 7.24 12.96 13.09
C ASN A 158 7.72 14.42 12.96
N PHE A 159 8.53 14.70 11.93
CA PHE A 159 8.88 16.07 11.56
C PHE A 159 7.68 16.77 10.92
N GLU A 160 7.48 18.06 11.18
CA GLU A 160 6.46 18.88 10.50
C GLU A 160 7.01 19.51 9.21
N SER A 161 8.33 19.60 9.08
CA SER A 161 9.02 20.04 7.86
C SER A 161 10.49 19.61 7.91
N LEU A 162 11.17 19.69 6.76
CA LEU A 162 12.62 19.48 6.69
C LEU A 162 13.38 20.41 7.64
N ALA A 163 12.92 21.64 7.84
CA ALA A 163 13.57 22.61 8.74
C ALA A 163 13.67 22.11 10.19
N GLN A 164 12.85 21.14 10.61
CA GLN A 164 12.90 20.56 11.95
C GLN A 164 13.86 19.38 12.09
N MET A 165 14.43 18.87 10.99
CA MET A 165 15.45 17.83 11.01
C MET A 165 16.82 18.43 11.31
N THR A 166 16.97 19.01 12.50
CA THR A 166 18.18 19.76 12.87
C THR A 166 19.29 18.88 13.47
N ASN A 167 18.99 17.62 13.81
CA ASN A 167 19.98 16.69 14.34
C ASN A 167 20.66 15.91 13.22
N THR A 168 21.96 15.70 13.31
CA THR A 168 22.71 14.88 12.33
C THR A 168 22.33 13.39 12.34
N SER A 169 21.67 12.94 13.41
CA SER A 169 21.08 11.60 13.53
C SER A 169 19.64 11.51 13.01
N ASP A 170 19.00 12.62 12.68
CA ASP A 170 17.66 12.60 12.07
C ASP A 170 17.73 11.96 10.68
N LEU A 171 16.82 11.04 10.41
CA LEU A 171 16.76 10.32 9.14
C LEU A 171 15.30 10.09 8.76
N MET A 172 15.00 10.23 7.49
CA MET A 172 13.69 9.87 6.96
C MET A 172 13.86 9.36 5.55
N GLY A 173 13.18 8.29 5.21
CA GLY A 173 13.20 7.77 3.86
C GLY A 173 11.96 6.97 3.56
N TRP A 174 11.64 6.91 2.27
CA TRP A 174 10.59 6.05 1.77
C TRP A 174 10.98 5.48 0.41
N TYR A 175 10.42 4.31 0.15
CA TYR A 175 10.64 3.53 -1.05
C TYR A 175 9.30 3.02 -1.53
N ASN A 176 8.75 3.70 -2.54
CA ASN A 176 7.46 3.41 -3.13
C ASN A 176 7.65 2.41 -4.26
N VAL A 177 6.98 1.27 -4.17
CA VAL A 177 7.02 0.21 -5.17
C VAL A 177 5.64 -0.10 -5.71
N ASN A 178 5.61 -0.54 -6.97
CA ASN A 178 4.42 -1.12 -7.59
C ASN A 178 4.65 -2.63 -7.75
N PHE A 179 3.73 -3.42 -7.23
CA PHE A 179 3.63 -4.84 -7.52
C PHE A 179 2.64 -5.03 -8.67
N ILE A 180 3.04 -5.77 -9.71
CA ILE A 180 2.24 -5.95 -10.91
C ILE A 180 1.45 -7.24 -10.83
N TYR A 181 0.14 -7.14 -11.03
CA TYR A 181 -0.78 -8.25 -11.02
C TYR A 181 -1.54 -8.36 -12.33
N GLU A 182 -1.90 -9.58 -12.71
CA GLU A 182 -2.68 -9.87 -13.91
C GLU A 182 -3.92 -10.69 -13.59
N SER A 183 -5.02 -10.39 -14.29
CA SER A 183 -6.23 -11.21 -14.26
C SER A 183 -6.21 -12.23 -15.39
N LYS A 184 -6.62 -13.46 -15.07
CA LYS A 184 -6.85 -14.53 -16.05
C LYS A 184 -8.29 -14.56 -16.58
N ASP A 185 -9.15 -13.70 -16.04
CA ASP A 185 -10.55 -13.66 -16.40
C ASP A 185 -10.71 -12.82 -17.69
N ASP A 186 -11.29 -13.42 -18.73
CA ASP A 186 -11.73 -12.67 -19.92
C ASP A 186 -13.06 -11.98 -19.59
N ILE A 187 -13.00 -10.76 -19.04
CA ILE A 187 -14.16 -9.91 -18.70
C ILE A 187 -14.37 -8.75 -19.70
#